data_AF-A0A954Y4C8-F1
#
_entry.id   AF-A0A954Y4C8-F1
#
_cell.length_a   1.000
_cell.length_b   1.000
_cell.length_c   1.000
_cell.angle_alpha   90.00
_cell.angle_beta   90.00
_cell.angle_gamma   90.00
#
_symmetry.space_group_name_H-M   'P 1'
#
loop_
_entity.id
_entity.type
_entity.pdbx_description
1 polymer ?
#
loop_
_entity_poly.entity_id
_entity_poly.type
_entity_poly.pdbx_seq_one_letter_code
_entity_poly.pdbx_strand_id
1 'polypeptide(L)'
;YGWFRAVAIPLTWVLHQIYAVTSNYGIAIILLTVLVRGAMYPLGRQQAKNAQKMQELAPEMRRATEKYKNDIEKRTAAQRELWQKHNYNPAAGCLPMLVQLPIFVGLYRALSVDIELRQAPLIPGIRWCSNLAGPDMLLNWESFMPAFLASRTGYLGPYLNILPLISVGFMMVHQKLFAPPPTDDQQRVQQQVLKFMMVFFAFMFLRVPAGLCLYFVTSSAWGVAERLLLPKTGAVAGAGPSDGTGGRGDGGSGGAPRSPSTSPGAGNGRSAAQSSKKRSKTKRR
;
A
#
# COMPACT_ATOMS: atom_id res chain seq x y z
N TYR A 1 -4.53 -1.23 -30.87
CA TYR A 1 -4.94 -0.71 -29.54
C TYR A 1 -5.88 -1.62 -28.73
N GLY A 2 -6.49 -2.69 -29.28
CA GLY A 2 -7.24 -3.69 -28.49
C GLY A 2 -8.44 -3.15 -27.71
N TRP A 3 -8.78 -3.77 -26.57
CA TRP A 3 -9.90 -3.35 -25.68
C TRP A 3 -9.67 -1.97 -25.02
N PHE A 4 -8.42 -1.50 -24.96
CA PHE A 4 -8.04 -0.24 -24.30
C PHE A 4 -7.91 0.93 -25.29
N ARG A 5 -8.51 0.81 -26.48
CA ARG A 5 -8.43 1.82 -27.55
C ARG A 5 -8.89 3.21 -27.11
N ALA A 6 -9.94 3.30 -26.30
CA ALA A 6 -10.46 4.56 -25.78
C ALA A 6 -9.45 5.33 -24.93
N VAL A 7 -8.52 4.63 -24.26
CA VAL A 7 -7.48 5.23 -23.41
C VAL A 7 -6.18 5.41 -24.20
N ALA A 8 -5.81 4.45 -25.04
CA ALA A 8 -4.55 4.48 -25.79
C ALA A 8 -4.51 5.61 -26.83
N ILE A 9 -5.61 5.86 -27.56
CA ILE A 9 -5.68 6.92 -28.59
C ILE A 9 -5.38 8.31 -28.01
N PRO A 10 -6.09 8.79 -26.98
CA PRO A 10 -5.81 10.12 -26.43
C PRO A 10 -4.41 10.21 -25.83
N LEU A 11 -3.91 9.14 -25.18
CA LEU A 11 -2.54 9.10 -24.68
C LEU A 11 -1.50 9.28 -25.80
N THR A 12 -1.63 8.53 -26.90
CA THR A 12 -0.74 8.67 -28.06
C THR A 12 -0.86 10.05 -28.69
N TRP A 13 -2.08 10.59 -28.81
CA TRP A 13 -2.28 11.93 -29.36
C TRP A 13 -1.56 13.00 -28.52
N VAL A 14 -1.73 12.99 -27.20
CA VAL A 14 -1.01 13.91 -26.30
C VAL A 14 0.50 13.70 -26.38
N LEU A 15 0.97 12.44 -26.45
CA LEU A 15 2.39 12.14 -26.58
C LEU A 15 3.00 12.82 -27.82
N HIS A 16 2.31 12.78 -28.96
CA HIS A 16 2.79 13.39 -30.21
C HIS A 16 2.77 14.91 -30.15
N GLN A 17 1.79 15.51 -29.46
CA GLN A 17 1.79 16.96 -29.22
C GLN A 17 3.00 17.39 -28.38
N ILE A 18 3.33 16.63 -27.33
CA ILE A 18 4.51 16.93 -26.50
C ILE A 18 5.79 16.70 -27.31
N TYR A 19 5.84 15.65 -28.13
CA TYR A 19 6.97 15.40 -29.01
C TYR A 19 7.16 16.52 -30.05
N ALA A 20 6.09 17.08 -30.61
CA ALA A 20 6.18 18.19 -31.56
C ALA A 20 6.89 19.41 -30.96
N VAL A 21 6.80 19.61 -29.64
CA VAL A 21 7.48 20.70 -28.94
C VAL A 21 8.89 20.33 -28.47
N THR A 22 9.09 19.09 -28.02
CA THR A 22 10.35 18.66 -27.37
C THR A 22 11.34 17.98 -28.32
N SER A 23 10.85 17.47 -29.45
CA SER A 23 11.58 16.64 -30.43
C SER A 23 12.31 15.44 -29.81
N ASN A 24 11.86 14.96 -28.64
CA ASN A 24 12.44 13.82 -27.94
C ASN A 24 11.35 12.98 -27.24
N TYR A 25 11.15 11.75 -27.68
CA TYR A 25 10.12 10.85 -27.12
C TYR A 25 10.39 10.47 -25.66
N GLY A 26 11.64 10.44 -25.21
CA GLY A 26 11.99 10.26 -23.81
C GLY A 26 11.39 11.35 -22.94
N ILE A 27 11.65 12.61 -23.27
CA ILE A 27 11.08 13.76 -22.56
C ILE A 27 9.56 13.77 -22.70
N ALA A 28 9.03 13.44 -23.88
CA ALA A 28 7.59 13.37 -24.10
C ALA A 28 6.89 12.37 -23.18
N ILE A 29 7.47 11.17 -22.97
CA ILE A 29 6.94 10.17 -22.02
C ILE A 29 7.01 10.69 -20.58
N ILE A 30 8.11 11.34 -20.17
CA ILE A 30 8.25 11.91 -18.83
C ILE A 30 7.14 12.93 -18.57
N LEU A 31 6.95 13.87 -19.50
CA LEU A 31 5.94 14.92 -19.39
C LEU A 31 4.51 14.37 -19.46
N LEU A 32 4.24 13.41 -20.34
CA LEU A 32 2.95 12.72 -20.38
C LEU A 32 2.64 12.06 -19.04
N THR A 33 3.64 11.42 -18.42
CA THR A 33 3.49 10.76 -17.13
C THR A 33 3.16 11.76 -16.04
N VAL A 34 3.89 12.88 -15.99
CA VAL A 34 3.64 13.98 -15.05
C VAL A 34 2.24 14.57 -15.24
N LEU A 35 1.79 14.76 -16.49
CA LEU A 35 0.46 15.27 -16.80
C LEU A 35 -0.65 14.31 -16.31
N VAL A 36 -0.54 13.02 -16.65
CA VAL A 36 -1.52 12.00 -16.23
C VAL A 36 -1.54 11.86 -14.71
N ARG A 37 -0.36 11.81 -14.08
CA ARG A 37 -0.25 11.74 -12.61
C ARG A 37 -0.76 12.99 -11.93
N GLY A 38 -0.51 14.18 -12.49
CA GLY A 38 -1.06 15.44 -12.03
C GLY A 38 -2.59 15.46 -12.08
N ALA A 39 -3.20 14.96 -13.16
CA ALA A 39 -4.65 14.81 -13.26
C ALA A 39 -5.21 13.82 -12.21
N MET A 40 -4.43 12.79 -11.86
CA MET A 40 -4.77 11.80 -10.83
C MET A 40 -4.37 12.20 -9.40
N TYR A 41 -3.74 13.37 -9.20
CA TYR A 41 -3.31 13.86 -7.89
C TYR A 41 -4.40 13.81 -6.80
N PRO A 42 -5.67 14.22 -7.03
CA PRO A 42 -6.69 14.12 -5.98
C PRO A 42 -6.95 12.68 -5.54
N LEU A 43 -6.89 11.73 -6.48
CA LEU A 43 -7.04 10.31 -6.20
C LEU A 43 -5.83 9.76 -5.43
N GLY A 44 -4.60 10.14 -5.82
CA GLY A 44 -3.36 9.76 -5.13
C GLY A 44 -3.32 10.28 -3.68
N ARG A 45 -3.75 11.53 -3.47
CA ARG A 45 -3.87 12.12 -2.13
C ARG A 45 -4.84 11.35 -1.23
N GLN A 46 -5.96 10.87 -1.78
CA GLN A 46 -6.92 10.08 -1.01
C GLN A 46 -6.33 8.73 -0.57
N GLN A 47 -5.55 8.08 -1.44
CA GLN A 47 -4.88 6.82 -1.12
C GLN A 47 -3.84 6.98 -0.03
N ALA A 48 -3.06 8.06 -0.09
CA ALA A 48 -2.04 8.34 0.92
C ALA A 48 -2.67 8.62 2.30
N LYS A 49 -3.79 9.33 2.36
CA LYS A 49 -4.55 9.53 3.60
C LYS A 49 -5.07 8.21 4.18
N ASN A 50 -5.62 7.33 3.34
CA ASN A 50 -6.09 6.02 3.78
C ASN A 50 -4.92 5.15 4.30
N ALA A 51 -3.77 5.19 3.63
CA ALA A 51 -2.57 4.49 4.08
C ALA A 51 -2.07 5.01 5.44
N GLN A 52 -2.13 6.31 5.70
CA GLN A 52 -1.80 6.89 7.02
C GLN A 52 -2.76 6.41 8.12
N LYS A 53 -4.08 6.43 7.89
CA LYS A 53 -5.06 5.91 8.85
C LYS A 53 -4.82 4.44 9.21
N MET A 54 -4.43 3.62 8.23
CA MET A 54 -4.08 2.22 8.49
C MET A 54 -2.83 2.08 9.37
N GLN A 55 -1.85 3.00 9.23
CA GLN A 55 -0.66 3.02 10.11
C GLN A 55 -1.03 3.43 11.54
N GLU A 56 -1.98 4.33 11.73
CA GLU A 56 -2.51 4.72 13.05
C GLU A 56 -3.27 3.58 13.73
N LEU A 57 -4.01 2.78 12.95
CA LEU A 57 -4.76 1.61 13.45
C LEU A 57 -3.88 0.37 13.67
N ALA A 58 -2.65 0.38 13.15
CA ALA A 58 -1.71 -0.74 13.28
C ALA A 58 -1.49 -1.25 14.72
N PRO A 59 -1.23 -0.40 15.75
CA PRO A 59 -1.09 -0.87 17.12
C PRO A 59 -2.36 -1.51 17.70
N GLU A 60 -3.53 -0.99 17.37
CA GLU A 60 -4.81 -1.54 17.85
C GLU A 60 -5.12 -2.88 17.18
N MET A 61 -4.78 -3.02 15.89
CA MET A 61 -4.82 -4.31 15.19
C MET A 61 -3.91 -5.34 15.85
N ARG A 62 -2.68 -4.97 16.25
CA ARG A 62 -1.76 -5.88 16.97
C ARG A 62 -2.37 -6.37 18.29
N ARG A 63 -2.93 -5.47 19.10
CA ARG A 63 -3.58 -5.82 20.37
C ARG A 63 -4.77 -6.75 20.17
N ALA A 64 -5.58 -6.51 19.13
CA ALA A 64 -6.70 -7.38 18.80
C ALA A 64 -6.24 -8.78 18.37
N THR A 65 -5.21 -8.88 17.54
CA THR A 65 -4.65 -10.17 17.11
C THR A 65 -4.02 -10.93 18.27
N GLU A 66 -3.34 -10.25 19.21
CA GLU A 66 -2.75 -10.89 20.39
C GLU A 66 -3.81 -11.52 21.31
N LYS A 67 -4.96 -10.86 21.46
CA LYS A 67 -6.08 -11.39 22.25
C LYS A 67 -6.73 -12.63 21.63
N TYR A 68 -6.75 -12.71 20.30
CA TYR A 68 -7.45 -13.77 19.56
C TYR A 68 -6.52 -14.65 18.72
N LYS A 69 -5.26 -14.88 19.15
CA LYS A 69 -4.28 -15.68 18.40
C LYS A 69 -4.79 -17.06 17.97
N ASN A 70 -5.55 -17.71 18.84
CA ASN A 70 -6.03 -19.09 18.64
C ASN A 70 -7.42 -19.17 17.96
N ASP A 71 -8.06 -18.04 17.66
CA ASP A 71 -9.43 -17.98 17.15
C ASP A 71 -9.50 -17.04 15.93
N ILE A 72 -9.37 -17.63 14.74
CA ILE A 72 -9.34 -16.89 13.47
C ILE A 72 -10.67 -16.15 13.21
N GLU A 73 -11.79 -16.74 13.63
CA GLU A 73 -13.12 -16.14 13.42
C GLU A 73 -13.28 -14.89 14.28
N LYS A 74 -12.95 -14.98 15.58
CA LYS A 74 -12.99 -13.81 16.47
C LYS A 74 -11.98 -12.75 16.08
N ARG A 75 -10.79 -13.13 15.58
CA ARG A 75 -9.81 -12.18 15.05
C ARG A 75 -10.38 -11.40 13.86
N THR A 76 -10.99 -12.10 12.91
CA THR A 76 -11.57 -11.47 11.70
C THR A 76 -12.76 -10.58 12.05
N ALA A 77 -13.58 -10.97 13.03
CA ALA A 77 -14.69 -10.16 13.53
C ALA A 77 -14.20 -8.88 14.23
N ALA A 78 -13.24 -8.99 15.15
CA ALA A 78 -12.66 -7.86 15.87
C ALA A 78 -11.96 -6.87 14.92
N GLN A 79 -11.27 -7.37 13.89
CA GLN A 79 -10.64 -6.54 12.87
C GLN A 79 -11.68 -5.73 12.07
N ARG A 80 -12.80 -6.35 11.69
CA ARG A 80 -13.90 -5.66 10.99
C ARG A 80 -14.57 -4.60 11.87
N GLU A 81 -14.83 -4.92 13.14
CA GLU A 81 -15.42 -3.99 14.10
C GLU A 81 -14.50 -2.77 14.31
N LEU A 82 -13.18 -3.00 14.41
CA LEU A 82 -12.20 -1.93 14.52
C LEU A 82 -12.24 -1.00 13.29
N TRP A 83 -12.28 -1.57 12.07
CA TRP A 83 -12.40 -0.76 10.85
C TRP A 83 -13.71 0.04 10.80
N GLN A 84 -14.81 -0.52 11.28
CA GLN A 84 -16.09 0.19 11.37
C GLN A 84 -16.06 1.34 12.38
N LYS A 85 -15.50 1.11 13.57
CA LYS A 85 -15.35 2.14 14.62
C LYS A 85 -14.55 3.34 14.12
N HIS A 86 -13.50 3.11 13.33
CA HIS A 86 -12.65 4.16 12.79
C HIS A 86 -13.03 4.63 11.38
N ASN A 87 -14.21 4.21 10.87
CA ASN A 87 -14.71 4.54 9.53
C ASN A 87 -13.65 4.34 8.42
N TYR A 88 -12.90 3.24 8.52
CA TYR A 88 -11.84 2.88 7.58
C TYR A 88 -12.36 1.86 6.55
N ASN A 89 -12.18 2.14 5.26
CA ASN A 89 -12.57 1.25 4.18
C ASN A 89 -11.33 0.61 3.53
N PRO A 90 -11.09 -0.71 3.72
CA PRO A 90 -9.94 -1.39 3.11
C PRO A 90 -9.99 -1.39 1.56
N ALA A 91 -11.18 -1.36 0.95
CA ALA A 91 -11.33 -1.35 -0.50
C ALA A 91 -10.92 -0.01 -1.13
N ALA A 92 -10.96 1.09 -0.36
CA ALA A 92 -10.50 2.39 -0.87
C ALA A 92 -8.97 2.40 -1.14
N GLY A 93 -8.23 1.42 -0.60
CA GLY A 93 -6.80 1.22 -0.88
C GLY A 93 -6.49 0.54 -2.21
N CYS A 94 -7.41 -0.26 -2.78
CA CYS A 94 -7.20 -0.95 -4.06
C CYS A 94 -7.75 -0.19 -5.27
N LEU A 95 -8.61 0.81 -5.06
CA LEU A 95 -9.15 1.71 -6.08
C LEU A 95 -8.09 2.29 -7.05
N PRO A 96 -6.92 2.80 -6.59
CA PRO A 96 -5.78 3.13 -7.46
C PRO A 96 -5.48 2.08 -8.51
N MET A 97 -5.36 0.83 -8.09
CA MET A 97 -4.85 -0.23 -8.93
C MET A 97 -5.85 -0.54 -10.06
N LEU A 98 -7.15 -0.46 -9.75
CA LEU A 98 -8.22 -0.64 -10.73
C LEU A 98 -8.24 0.47 -11.77
N VAL A 99 -8.05 1.74 -11.38
CA VAL A 99 -8.00 2.88 -12.32
C VAL A 99 -6.67 2.90 -13.09
N GLN A 100 -5.59 2.50 -12.43
CA GLN A 100 -4.24 2.52 -12.99
C GLN A 100 -4.03 1.44 -14.04
N LEU A 101 -4.64 0.27 -13.90
CA LEU A 101 -4.46 -0.86 -14.82
C LEU A 101 -4.86 -0.50 -16.27
N PRO A 102 -6.04 0.09 -16.53
CA PRO A 102 -6.39 0.57 -17.88
C PRO A 102 -5.43 1.61 -18.44
N ILE A 103 -4.93 2.53 -17.60
CA ILE A 103 -3.96 3.56 -18.02
C ILE A 103 -2.64 2.91 -18.41
N PHE A 104 -2.15 1.98 -17.59
CA PHE A 104 -0.93 1.22 -17.86
C PHE A 104 -1.05 0.41 -19.14
N VAL A 105 -2.14 -0.37 -19.33
CA VAL A 105 -2.31 -1.17 -20.53
C VAL A 105 -2.50 -0.29 -21.77
N GLY A 106 -3.20 0.84 -21.63
CA GLY A 106 -3.34 1.85 -22.68
C GLY A 106 -1.98 2.40 -23.10
N LEU A 107 -1.14 2.80 -22.15
CA LEU A 107 0.20 3.31 -22.43
C LEU A 107 1.14 2.24 -22.99
N TYR A 108 1.13 1.03 -22.45
CA TYR A 108 1.89 -0.10 -23.00
C TYR A 108 1.53 -0.32 -24.47
N ARG A 109 0.23 -0.36 -24.79
CA ARG A 109 -0.25 -0.51 -26.18
C ARG A 109 0.10 0.68 -27.05
N ALA A 110 0.05 1.91 -26.51
CA ALA A 110 0.51 3.10 -27.22
C ALA A 110 1.99 2.93 -27.61
N LEU A 111 2.86 2.74 -26.63
CA LEU A 111 4.31 2.66 -26.84
C LEU A 111 4.77 1.46 -27.69
N SER A 112 4.07 0.32 -27.61
CA SER A 112 4.44 -0.89 -28.39
C SER A 112 3.91 -0.89 -29.82
N VAL A 113 2.81 -0.19 -30.10
CA VAL A 113 2.19 -0.14 -31.45
C VAL A 113 2.70 1.04 -32.26
N ASP A 114 3.06 2.13 -31.58
CA ASP A 114 3.51 3.33 -32.25
C ASP A 114 4.74 3.07 -33.14
N ILE A 115 4.68 3.56 -34.38
CA ILE A 115 5.74 3.36 -35.38
C ILE A 115 6.84 4.40 -35.17
N GLU A 116 6.51 5.60 -34.68
CA GLU A 116 7.45 6.70 -34.54
C GLU A 116 8.38 6.51 -33.33
N LEU A 117 7.93 5.77 -32.32
CA LEU A 117 8.76 5.38 -31.18
C LEU A 117 9.74 4.25 -31.50
N ARG A 118 9.55 3.54 -32.63
CA ARG A 118 10.51 2.52 -33.06
C ARG A 118 11.79 3.24 -33.51
N GLN A 119 12.92 2.82 -32.95
CA GLN A 119 14.22 3.45 -33.19
C GLN A 119 14.33 4.89 -32.69
N ALA A 120 13.40 5.35 -31.84
CA ALA A 120 13.55 6.61 -31.14
C ALA A 120 14.55 6.43 -29.98
N PRO A 121 15.63 7.24 -29.93
CA PRO A 121 16.57 7.20 -28.81
C PRO A 121 16.06 7.99 -27.60
N LEU A 122 16.40 7.54 -26.39
CA LEU A 122 16.13 8.27 -25.14
C LEU A 122 16.96 9.55 -25.06
N ILE A 123 18.26 9.41 -25.31
CA ILE A 123 19.24 10.49 -25.32
C ILE A 123 19.95 10.40 -26.67
N PRO A 124 19.89 11.47 -27.50
CA PRO A 124 20.61 11.50 -28.77
C PRO A 124 22.10 11.22 -28.57
N GLY A 125 22.67 10.33 -29.39
CA GLY A 125 24.09 9.95 -29.33
C GLY A 125 24.43 8.79 -28.37
N ILE A 126 23.50 8.35 -27.51
CA ILE A 126 23.73 7.21 -26.61
C ILE A 126 23.11 5.94 -27.21
N ARG A 127 23.96 4.96 -27.57
CA ARG A 127 23.53 3.70 -28.20
C ARG A 127 22.71 2.78 -27.29
N TRP A 128 22.91 2.90 -25.98
CA TRP A 128 22.30 2.03 -24.97
C TRP A 128 20.77 2.00 -25.05
N CYS A 129 20.13 3.15 -25.24
CA CYS A 129 18.67 3.26 -25.33
C CYS A 129 18.30 3.97 -26.64
N SER A 130 18.64 3.32 -27.75
CA SER A 130 18.38 3.81 -29.11
C SER A 130 16.99 3.43 -29.64
N ASN A 131 16.21 2.65 -28.89
CA ASN A 131 14.87 2.23 -29.28
C ASN A 131 13.94 2.15 -28.07
N LEU A 132 13.10 3.17 -27.87
CA LEU A 132 12.12 3.22 -26.78
C LEU A 132 11.04 2.13 -26.87
N ALA A 133 10.75 1.64 -28.07
CA ALA A 133 9.76 0.58 -28.30
C ALA A 133 10.30 -0.85 -28.03
N GLY A 134 11.61 -1.00 -27.80
CA GLY A 134 12.26 -2.28 -27.47
C GLY A 134 12.96 -2.24 -26.10
N PRO A 135 13.50 -3.38 -25.63
CA PRO A 135 14.34 -3.41 -24.43
C PRO A 135 15.62 -2.59 -24.62
N ASP A 136 16.14 -2.00 -23.55
CA ASP A 136 17.42 -1.29 -23.57
C ASP A 136 18.62 -2.25 -23.71
N MET A 137 19.78 -1.76 -24.14
CA MET A 137 20.90 -2.63 -24.56
C MET A 137 22.24 -2.10 -24.02
N LEU A 138 22.48 -2.17 -22.69
CA LEU A 138 23.59 -1.42 -22.07
C LEU A 138 24.92 -2.08 -22.31
N LEU A 139 25.01 -3.33 -21.86
CA LEU A 139 26.24 -4.09 -21.85
C LEU A 139 25.95 -5.42 -22.53
N ASN A 140 26.71 -5.75 -23.57
CA ASN A 140 26.70 -7.10 -24.09
C ASN A 140 27.42 -7.99 -23.08
N TRP A 141 26.67 -8.90 -22.46
CA TRP A 141 27.15 -9.85 -21.45
C TRP A 141 27.10 -11.30 -21.95
N GLU A 142 26.92 -11.50 -23.26
CA GLU A 142 26.88 -12.82 -23.89
C GLU A 142 28.15 -13.63 -23.62
N SER A 143 29.30 -12.96 -23.51
CA SER A 143 30.59 -13.59 -23.18
C SER A 143 30.73 -13.99 -21.71
N PHE A 144 29.96 -13.40 -20.80
CA PHE A 144 30.08 -13.60 -19.34
C PHE A 144 28.97 -14.51 -18.79
N MET A 145 27.76 -14.44 -19.35
CA MET A 145 26.60 -15.19 -18.88
C MET A 145 26.48 -16.55 -19.57
N PRO A 146 25.93 -17.58 -18.89
CA PRO A 146 25.64 -18.87 -19.52
C PRO A 146 24.76 -18.69 -20.76
N ALA A 147 25.10 -19.41 -21.84
CA ALA A 147 24.42 -19.29 -23.13
C ALA A 147 22.90 -19.48 -23.02
N PHE A 148 22.41 -20.35 -22.14
CA PHE A 148 20.96 -20.56 -21.96
C PHE A 148 20.20 -19.29 -21.51
N LEU A 149 20.86 -18.38 -20.77
CA LEU A 149 20.27 -17.13 -20.26
C LEU A 149 20.47 -15.96 -21.22
N ALA A 150 21.68 -15.83 -21.78
CA ALA A 150 22.11 -14.64 -22.54
C ALA A 150 22.15 -14.83 -24.07
N SER A 151 21.86 -16.02 -24.60
CA SER A 151 21.72 -16.18 -26.06
C SER A 151 20.59 -15.31 -26.62
N ARG A 152 20.55 -15.10 -27.95
CA ARG A 152 19.41 -14.45 -28.64
C ARG A 152 18.06 -15.09 -28.34
N THR A 153 18.03 -16.39 -28.08
CA THR A 153 16.84 -17.16 -27.69
C THR A 153 16.69 -17.28 -26.16
N GLY A 154 17.67 -16.81 -25.39
CA GLY A 154 17.67 -16.82 -23.94
C GLY A 154 16.65 -15.84 -23.34
N TYR A 155 16.29 -16.07 -22.07
CA TYR A 155 15.28 -15.25 -21.40
C TYR A 155 15.76 -13.81 -21.11
N LEU A 156 17.05 -13.63 -20.82
CA LEU A 156 17.62 -12.31 -20.54
C LEU A 156 18.12 -11.62 -21.80
N GLY A 157 18.36 -12.37 -22.87
CA GLY A 157 18.91 -11.86 -24.11
C GLY A 157 20.38 -11.46 -23.99
N PRO A 158 20.99 -11.05 -25.12
CA PRO A 158 22.44 -10.81 -25.21
C PRO A 158 22.90 -9.51 -24.54
N TYR A 159 21.97 -8.65 -24.10
CA TYR A 159 22.28 -7.37 -23.49
C TYR A 159 21.69 -7.26 -22.09
N LEU A 160 22.44 -6.62 -21.18
CA LEU A 160 21.96 -6.24 -19.86
C LEU A 160 21.07 -5.01 -19.95
N ASN A 161 19.86 -5.14 -19.40
CA ASN A 161 18.87 -4.07 -19.28
C ASN A 161 18.99 -3.34 -17.93
N ILE A 162 19.42 -2.08 -17.91
CA ILE A 162 19.55 -1.29 -16.67
C ILE A 162 18.27 -0.49 -16.36
N LEU A 163 17.50 -0.06 -17.37
CA LEU A 163 16.26 0.69 -17.18
C LEU A 163 15.21 -0.07 -16.36
N PRO A 164 14.95 -1.35 -16.64
CA PRO A 164 14.11 -2.20 -15.80
C PRO A 164 14.59 -2.30 -14.36
N LEU A 165 15.90 -2.44 -14.14
CA LEU A 165 16.48 -2.52 -12.79
C LEU A 165 16.27 -1.22 -12.01
N ILE A 166 16.47 -0.07 -12.66
CA ILE A 166 16.19 1.25 -12.07
C ILE A 166 14.69 1.38 -11.78
N SER A 167 13.83 0.96 -12.71
CA SER A 167 12.37 0.99 -12.55
C SER A 167 11.93 0.17 -11.34
N VAL A 168 12.45 -1.04 -11.19
CA VAL A 168 12.20 -1.93 -10.05
C VAL A 168 12.74 -1.32 -8.76
N GLY A 169 13.94 -0.73 -8.78
CA GLY A 169 14.50 -0.03 -7.64
C GLY A 169 13.60 1.10 -7.14
N PHE A 170 13.14 1.96 -8.05
CA PHE A 170 12.16 3.01 -7.77
C PHE A 170 10.84 2.45 -7.26
N MET A 171 10.32 1.38 -7.89
CA MET A 171 9.09 0.74 -7.46
C MET A 171 9.23 0.13 -6.06
N MET A 172 10.40 -0.39 -5.70
CA MET A 172 10.67 -0.96 -4.38
C MET A 172 10.79 0.14 -3.31
N VAL A 173 11.41 1.28 -3.64
CA VAL A 173 11.42 2.48 -2.77
C VAL A 173 10.00 2.98 -2.55
N HIS A 174 9.24 3.13 -3.63
CA HIS A 174 7.83 3.51 -3.59
C HIS A 174 7.04 2.52 -2.72
N GLN A 175 7.16 1.20 -2.93
CA GLN A 175 6.44 0.23 -2.12
C GLN A 175 6.83 0.27 -0.65
N LYS A 176 8.12 0.43 -0.32
CA LYS A 176 8.57 0.56 1.08
C LYS A 176 7.97 1.78 1.78
N LEU A 177 7.76 2.89 1.05
CA LEU A 177 7.16 4.10 1.57
C LEU A 177 5.64 3.97 1.80
N PHE A 178 4.95 3.19 0.97
CA PHE A 178 3.49 3.02 1.02
C PHE A 178 3.03 1.74 1.76
N ALA A 179 3.92 0.78 2.00
CA ALA A 179 3.58 -0.46 2.70
C ALA A 179 3.44 -0.19 4.22
N PRO A 180 2.32 -0.58 4.85
CA PRO A 180 2.21 -0.55 6.31
C PRO A 180 3.20 -1.53 6.95
N PRO A 181 3.71 -1.25 8.16
CA PRO A 181 4.49 -2.23 8.91
C PRO A 181 3.62 -3.46 9.22
N PRO A 182 4.16 -4.69 9.15
CA PRO A 182 3.36 -5.88 9.37
C PRO A 182 2.89 -5.91 10.83
N THR A 183 1.59 -6.00 11.06
CA THR A 183 1.02 -6.14 12.40
C THR A 183 0.85 -7.59 12.81
N ASP A 184 0.60 -8.47 11.85
CA ASP A 184 0.22 -9.87 12.10
C ASP A 184 1.01 -10.85 11.23
N ASP A 185 1.06 -12.12 11.63
CA ASP A 185 1.69 -13.18 10.82
C ASP A 185 1.04 -13.32 9.43
N GLN A 186 -0.27 -13.09 9.30
CA GLN A 186 -0.91 -13.00 7.98
C GLN A 186 -0.42 -11.81 7.15
N GLN A 187 -0.16 -10.66 7.77
CA GLN A 187 0.38 -9.50 7.05
C GLN A 187 1.86 -9.69 6.71
N ARG A 188 2.62 -10.43 7.52
CA ARG A 188 3.99 -10.86 7.18
C ARG A 188 3.99 -11.74 5.94
N VAL A 189 3.08 -12.72 5.87
CA VAL A 189 2.89 -13.54 4.67
C VAL A 189 2.47 -12.67 3.48
N GLN A 190 1.55 -11.72 3.66
CA GLN A 190 1.17 -10.80 2.59
C GLN A 190 2.35 -9.95 2.09
N GLN A 191 3.21 -9.45 2.99
CA GLN A 191 4.42 -8.73 2.61
C GLN A 191 5.46 -9.61 1.92
N GLN A 192 5.60 -10.87 2.33
CA GLN A 192 6.49 -11.83 1.68
C GLN A 192 6.01 -12.15 0.27
N VAL A 193 4.71 -12.39 0.09
CA VAL A 193 4.09 -12.57 -1.24
C VAL A 193 4.29 -11.33 -2.10
N LEU A 194 4.07 -10.13 -1.55
CA LEU A 194 4.31 -8.86 -2.25
C LEU A 194 5.78 -8.69 -2.67
N LYS A 195 6.74 -9.00 -1.79
CA LYS A 195 8.18 -8.95 -2.10
C LYS A 195 8.57 -9.96 -3.19
N PHE A 196 8.09 -11.18 -3.09
CA PHE A 196 8.34 -12.21 -4.09
C PHE A 196 7.73 -11.83 -5.45
N MET A 197 6.49 -11.34 -5.46
CA MET A 197 5.82 -10.84 -6.66
C MET A 197 6.61 -9.70 -7.30
N MET A 198 7.21 -8.80 -6.51
CA MET A 198 8.08 -7.74 -7.05
C MET A 198 9.36 -8.29 -7.69
N VAL A 199 10.00 -9.28 -7.09
CA VAL A 199 11.18 -9.94 -7.70
C VAL A 199 10.79 -10.65 -9.00
N PHE A 200 9.65 -11.32 -9.02
CA PHE A 200 9.10 -11.92 -10.24
C PHE A 200 8.81 -10.86 -11.32
N PHE A 201 8.17 -9.75 -10.93
CA PHE A 201 7.87 -8.66 -11.84
C PHE A 201 9.15 -8.00 -12.36
N ALA A 202 10.19 -7.91 -11.54
CA ALA A 202 11.51 -7.43 -11.93
C ALA A 202 12.14 -8.30 -13.02
N PHE A 203 12.07 -9.63 -12.85
CA PHE A 203 12.54 -10.58 -13.86
C PHE A 203 11.76 -10.45 -15.18
N MET A 204 10.42 -10.32 -15.10
CA MET A 204 9.57 -10.10 -16.27
C MET A 204 9.86 -8.75 -16.96
N PHE A 205 10.19 -7.71 -16.18
CA PHE A 205 10.46 -6.37 -16.67
C PHE A 205 11.69 -6.26 -17.56
N LEU A 206 12.59 -7.24 -17.51
CA LEU A 206 13.77 -7.29 -18.38
C LEU A 206 13.42 -7.46 -19.86
N ARG A 207 12.21 -7.93 -20.20
CA ARG A 207 11.74 -8.04 -21.60
C ARG A 207 10.84 -6.88 -22.05
N VAL A 208 10.57 -5.91 -21.18
CA VAL A 208 9.61 -4.84 -21.42
C VAL A 208 10.28 -3.68 -22.19
N PRO A 209 9.54 -2.93 -23.04
CA PRO A 209 10.08 -1.76 -23.73
C PRO A 209 10.67 -0.70 -22.78
N ALA A 210 11.77 -0.07 -23.19
CA ALA A 210 12.48 0.95 -22.44
C ALA A 210 11.60 2.19 -22.14
N GLY A 211 10.73 2.58 -23.07
CA GLY A 211 9.76 3.67 -22.86
C GLY A 211 8.78 3.38 -21.72
N LEU A 212 8.37 2.12 -21.55
CA LEU A 212 7.52 1.73 -20.43
C LEU A 212 8.30 1.76 -19.11
N CYS A 213 9.58 1.37 -19.12
CA CYS A 213 10.44 1.49 -17.94
C CYS A 213 10.58 2.95 -17.50
N LEU A 214 10.80 3.86 -18.45
CA LEU A 214 10.86 5.31 -18.17
C LEU A 214 9.57 5.83 -17.54
N TYR A 215 8.42 5.35 -18.03
CA TYR A 215 7.12 5.62 -17.40
C TYR A 215 7.10 5.15 -15.94
N PHE A 216 7.54 3.93 -15.62
CA PHE A 216 7.53 3.45 -14.23
C PHE A 216 8.44 4.26 -13.32
N VAL A 217 9.65 4.60 -13.78
CA VAL A 217 10.60 5.44 -13.03
C VAL A 217 9.96 6.79 -12.68
N THR A 218 9.43 7.48 -13.68
CA THR A 218 8.80 8.81 -13.49
C THR A 218 7.53 8.74 -12.64
N SER A 219 6.70 7.73 -12.88
CA SER A 219 5.46 7.47 -12.15
C SER A 219 5.73 7.14 -10.67
N SER A 220 6.76 6.34 -10.37
CA SER A 220 7.20 6.07 -9.00
C SER A 220 7.87 7.28 -8.35
N ALA A 221 8.70 8.03 -9.08
CA ALA A 221 9.30 9.27 -8.59
C ALA A 221 8.23 10.30 -8.21
N TRP A 222 7.19 10.44 -9.03
CA TRP A 222 6.03 11.27 -8.73
C TRP A 222 5.33 10.81 -7.45
N GLY A 223 5.03 9.52 -7.29
CA GLY A 223 4.39 9.00 -6.07
C GLY A 223 5.23 9.23 -4.80
N VAL A 224 6.56 9.14 -4.91
CA VAL A 224 7.48 9.51 -3.81
C VAL A 224 7.41 11.01 -3.54
N ALA A 225 7.42 11.85 -4.58
CA ALA A 225 7.29 13.30 -4.43
C ALA A 225 5.94 13.69 -3.79
N GLU A 226 4.83 13.11 -4.22
CA GLU A 226 3.51 13.28 -3.59
C GLU A 226 3.54 12.91 -2.11
N ARG A 227 4.21 11.80 -1.76
CA ARG A 227 4.33 11.35 -0.38
C ARG A 227 5.13 12.34 0.47
N LEU A 228 6.19 12.93 -0.09
CA LEU A 228 7.02 13.93 0.58
C LEU A 228 6.30 15.27 0.77
N LEU A 229 5.42 15.64 -0.18
CA LEU A 229 4.63 16.87 -0.11
C LEU A 229 3.46 16.78 0.88
N LEU A 230 2.98 15.59 1.20
CA LEU A 230 1.92 15.40 2.18
C LEU A 230 2.45 15.63 3.60
N PRO A 231 1.76 16.44 4.43
CA PRO A 231 2.09 16.55 5.84
C PRO A 231 2.16 15.15 6.45
N LYS A 232 3.22 14.87 7.19
CA LYS A 232 3.20 13.76 8.15
C LYS A 232 2.08 14.11 9.11
N THR A 233 0.94 13.43 9.02
CA THR A 233 -0.07 13.49 10.07
C THR A 233 0.67 13.11 11.33
N GLY A 234 0.96 14.11 12.16
CA GLY A 234 1.54 13.90 13.47
C GLY A 234 0.60 12.98 14.21
N ALA A 235 1.18 12.11 15.03
CA ALA A 235 0.48 11.49 16.14
C ALA A 235 -0.49 12.52 16.73
N VAL A 236 -1.79 12.35 16.50
CA VAL A 236 -2.77 13.18 17.19
C VAL A 236 -2.69 12.73 18.64
N ALA A 237 -2.12 13.62 19.44
CA ALA A 237 -2.04 13.56 20.87
C ALA A 237 -3.40 13.20 21.49
N GLY A 238 -3.38 12.39 22.54
CA GLY A 238 -4.52 12.24 23.43
C GLY A 238 -4.92 10.81 23.79
N ALA A 239 -3.97 9.97 24.19
CA ALA A 239 -4.28 9.04 25.26
C ALA A 239 -4.53 9.87 26.53
N GLY A 240 -5.78 10.16 26.85
CA GLY A 240 -6.20 10.51 28.19
C GLY A 240 -6.77 9.25 28.86
N PRO A 241 -6.23 8.80 30.00
CA PRO A 241 -6.82 7.70 30.74
C PRO A 241 -8.08 8.23 31.45
N SER A 242 -9.22 7.57 31.29
CA SER A 242 -10.32 7.71 32.23
C SER A 242 -10.58 6.35 32.86
N ASP A 243 -9.64 5.92 33.70
CA ASP A 243 -9.97 5.07 34.84
C ASP A 243 -10.88 5.87 35.76
N GLY A 244 -12.01 5.27 36.14
CA GLY A 244 -12.83 5.80 37.21
C GLY A 244 -12.12 5.62 38.55
N THR A 245 -12.11 6.65 39.38
CA THR A 245 -12.43 6.60 40.82
C THR A 245 -12.18 7.95 41.51
N GLY A 246 -13.22 8.48 42.16
CA GLY A 246 -13.16 9.08 43.50
C GLY A 246 -12.46 10.43 43.72
N GLY A 247 -13.25 11.45 44.07
CA GLY A 247 -13.02 12.17 45.33
C GLY A 247 -12.76 13.68 45.30
N ARG A 248 -13.81 14.44 45.67
CA ARG A 248 -13.86 15.60 46.59
C ARG A 248 -13.29 16.99 46.21
N GLY A 249 -14.18 17.98 46.38
CA GLY A 249 -13.93 19.40 46.71
C GLY A 249 -14.24 20.34 45.53
N ASP A 250 -14.90 21.49 45.64
CA ASP A 250 -15.63 22.16 46.72
C ASP A 250 -16.37 23.37 46.08
N GLY A 251 -17.44 23.88 46.72
CA GLY A 251 -18.17 25.11 46.35
C GLY A 251 -19.26 24.95 45.29
N GLY A 252 -20.48 25.45 45.42
CA GLY A 252 -21.12 26.37 46.35
C GLY A 252 -22.32 27.00 45.61
N SER A 253 -23.36 27.38 46.34
CA SER A 253 -24.70 27.86 45.91
C SER A 253 -25.72 26.75 45.63
N GLY A 254 -26.93 26.75 46.17
CA GLY A 254 -27.63 27.64 47.08
C GLY A 254 -29.09 27.18 47.10
N GLY A 255 -29.63 26.82 48.26
CA GLY A 255 -31.02 26.36 48.39
C GLY A 255 -31.30 25.63 49.70
N ALA A 256 -31.68 26.38 50.72
CA ALA A 256 -32.20 25.90 52.01
C ALA A 256 -33.73 25.60 51.91
N PRO A 257 -34.42 25.18 52.98
CA PRO A 257 -34.18 24.04 53.88
C PRO A 257 -35.46 23.20 54.09
N ARG A 258 -35.37 21.90 54.42
CA ARG A 258 -36.36 21.21 55.28
C ARG A 258 -35.72 20.07 56.06
N SER A 259 -35.89 20.10 57.38
CA SER A 259 -35.57 19.06 58.37
C SER A 259 -36.90 18.44 58.89
N PRO A 260 -36.93 17.57 59.92
CA PRO A 260 -36.33 16.23 60.08
C PRO A 260 -37.36 15.17 60.58
N SER A 261 -37.09 13.87 60.50
CA SER A 261 -37.78 12.83 61.32
C SER A 261 -37.05 11.47 61.22
N THR A 262 -36.35 10.99 62.27
CA THR A 262 -36.76 9.93 63.24
C THR A 262 -37.21 8.62 62.56
N SER A 263 -36.82 7.37 62.88
CA SER A 263 -36.14 6.71 64.01
C SER A 263 -35.85 5.23 63.62
N PRO A 264 -35.23 4.37 64.47
CA PRO A 264 -34.63 3.07 64.13
C PRO A 264 -35.46 1.83 64.53
N GLY A 265 -35.11 0.64 63.99
CA GLY A 265 -35.56 -0.68 64.48
C GLY A 265 -34.84 -1.80 63.71
N ALA A 266 -33.90 -2.57 64.29
CA ALA A 266 -34.07 -3.71 65.21
C ALA A 266 -34.69 -4.94 64.52
N GLY A 267 -33.97 -6.07 64.46
CA GLY A 267 -34.54 -7.34 63.97
C GLY A 267 -33.55 -8.46 63.69
N ASN A 268 -33.23 -9.22 64.73
CA ASN A 268 -32.42 -10.44 64.78
C ASN A 268 -32.85 -11.58 63.82
N GLY A 269 -31.90 -12.46 63.47
CA GLY A 269 -32.21 -13.78 62.89
C GLY A 269 -30.99 -14.64 62.57
N ARG A 270 -30.35 -15.22 63.61
CA ARG A 270 -29.33 -16.29 63.52
C ARG A 270 -29.96 -17.63 63.10
N SER A 271 -29.23 -18.44 62.33
CA SER A 271 -28.77 -19.83 62.64
C SER A 271 -28.43 -20.56 61.34
N ALA A 272 -27.16 -20.92 61.10
CA ALA A 272 -26.50 -22.17 61.55
C ALA A 272 -26.67 -23.28 60.50
N ALA A 273 -25.56 -23.66 59.83
CA ALA A 273 -24.83 -24.93 60.06
C ALA A 273 -25.46 -26.07 59.23
N GLN A 274 -24.75 -27.03 58.62
CA GLN A 274 -23.41 -27.58 58.81
C GLN A 274 -23.21 -28.64 57.69
N SER A 275 -21.94 -28.92 57.30
CA SER A 275 -21.37 -30.28 57.13
C SER A 275 -21.97 -31.22 56.04
N SER A 276 -21.28 -32.07 55.26
CA SER A 276 -19.89 -32.51 55.13
C SER A 276 -19.75 -33.49 53.95
N LYS A 277 -18.53 -33.59 53.42
CA LYS A 277 -17.79 -34.79 52.96
C LYS A 277 -18.55 -36.04 52.45
N LYS A 278 -18.13 -36.49 51.25
CA LYS A 278 -17.55 -37.83 50.92
C LYS A 278 -17.45 -37.92 49.37
N ARG A 279 -16.61 -38.69 48.69
CA ARG A 279 -15.31 -39.38 48.91
C ARG A 279 -15.07 -40.17 47.59
N SER A 280 -13.91 -39.96 46.97
CA SER A 280 -13.07 -40.87 46.16
C SER A 280 -13.63 -42.03 45.29
N LYS A 281 -12.95 -42.19 44.14
CA LYS A 281 -12.61 -43.42 43.36
C LYS A 281 -13.70 -44.00 42.45
N THR A 282 -13.39 -44.20 41.17
CA THR A 282 -12.87 -45.48 40.64
C THR A 282 -12.51 -45.39 39.15
N LYS A 283 -11.49 -46.18 38.80
CA LYS A 283 -10.73 -46.40 37.56
C LYS A 283 -11.43 -47.46 36.68
N ARG A 284 -10.99 -47.58 35.41
CA ARG A 284 -11.32 -48.57 34.34
C ARG A 284 -12.27 -47.98 33.29
N ARG A 285 -12.03 -48.12 32.00
CA ARG A 285 -11.21 -49.10 31.25
C ARG A 285 -10.79 -48.49 29.92
#